data_AF-A0A660LZN8-F1
#
_entry.id   AF-A0A660LZN8-F1
#
_cell.length_a   1.000
_cell.length_b   1.000
_cell.length_c   1.000
_cell.angle_alpha   90.00
_cell.angle_beta   90.00
_cell.angle_gamma   90.00
#
_symmetry.space_group_name_H-M   'P 1'
#
loop_
_entity.id
_entity.type
_entity.pdbx_description
1 polymer ?
#
loop_
_entity_poly.entity_id
_entity_poly.type
_entity_poly.pdbx_seq_one_letter_code
_entity_poly.pdbx_strand_id
1 'polypeptide(L)'
;MNEIVSTTEQKLWYDGPNYTADSIVIHPESRQVLLVKRKTGEWALPGGFIDPGEEPLTAAHREVMEETGATIGEDPTLVFCGLVNDPRNTQTAWIETSAYLFTVPDLTAITGRDDAVDAGWHSLDHLPELYASHDEIVARALDHLACRPLAESVQNPECLYHVDGGHMQYEKAIATKDHHVAFIKQLSTQYDSVQKRQRLQQYLDKEAFTMAHLRQSGYDGVPAQSVLCGDAIIMEALRPDDGWRWRAEAETLDDYVWAAAEKFAKLETIPLPADSFAIEPSCISFIKEGWQTIDEQVVAQLYQILPDFLNQMTPHSQAVTRDLLTDLPSLQRAGTQPNQFHLQAFCHHDIRQSNIAWHPEHGSRLVDWSWSGPGEPGSDITSLLIDLHKSGHDISPYRDMINLNHCLKLIGFWLNHATWPYHGENTVRFQQFLSALSAYEILRA
;
A
#
# COMPACT_ATOMS: atom_id res chain seq x y z
N MET A 1 17.63 -50.23 19.81
CA MET A 1 17.30 -49.90 18.42
C MET A 1 16.22 -48.84 18.46
N ASN A 2 16.63 -47.58 18.49
CA ASN A 2 15.77 -46.45 18.13
C ASN A 2 16.49 -45.83 16.94
N GLU A 3 15.91 -46.00 15.76
CA GLU A 3 16.34 -45.29 14.56
C GLU A 3 16.09 -43.81 14.79
N ILE A 4 17.18 -43.04 14.78
CA ILE A 4 17.13 -41.60 14.57
C ILE A 4 16.69 -41.45 13.11
N VAL A 5 15.42 -41.13 12.90
CA VAL A 5 14.94 -40.64 11.61
C VAL A 5 15.69 -39.35 11.33
N SER A 6 16.70 -39.43 10.47
CA SER A 6 17.36 -38.29 9.87
C SER A 6 16.32 -37.55 9.02
N THR A 7 15.70 -36.51 9.57
CA THR A 7 14.99 -35.50 8.79
C THR A 7 16.02 -34.83 7.89
N THR A 8 16.11 -35.28 6.64
CA THR A 8 16.75 -34.52 5.57
C THR A 8 16.14 -33.13 5.59
N GLU A 9 16.91 -32.12 6.00
CA GLU A 9 16.56 -30.71 5.81
C GLU A 9 16.10 -30.55 4.36
N GLN A 10 14.82 -30.23 4.16
CA GLN A 10 14.28 -29.91 2.83
C GLN A 10 14.93 -28.60 2.38
N LYS A 11 16.09 -28.73 1.76
CA LYS A 11 16.93 -27.59 1.37
C LYS A 11 16.32 -26.90 0.16
N LEU A 12 16.13 -25.58 0.26
CA LEU A 12 15.86 -24.74 -0.90
C LEU A 12 17.04 -24.79 -1.89
N TRP A 13 16.78 -24.53 -3.17
CA TRP A 13 17.77 -24.75 -4.24
C TRP A 13 18.86 -23.68 -4.29
N TYR A 14 18.53 -22.46 -3.89
CA TYR A 14 19.43 -21.31 -3.98
C TYR A 14 19.41 -20.46 -2.70
N ASP A 15 20.53 -19.80 -2.40
CA ASP A 15 20.53 -18.63 -1.52
C ASP A 15 19.77 -17.49 -2.21
N GLY A 16 18.89 -16.82 -1.48
CA GLY A 16 17.96 -15.81 -1.96
C GLY A 16 16.53 -16.34 -2.15
N PRO A 17 15.74 -15.64 -2.98
CA PRO A 17 14.36 -16.04 -3.27
C PRO A 17 14.33 -17.29 -4.15
N ASN A 18 13.52 -18.26 -3.74
CA ASN A 18 13.17 -19.44 -4.52
C ASN A 18 11.71 -19.26 -4.96
N TYR A 19 11.50 -19.03 -6.25
CA TYR A 19 10.21 -18.63 -6.77
C TYR A 19 9.28 -19.82 -6.99
N THR A 20 8.04 -19.65 -6.55
CA THR A 20 6.95 -20.61 -6.67
C THR A 20 5.73 -19.95 -7.28
N ALA A 21 4.78 -20.76 -7.73
CA ALA A 21 3.47 -20.30 -8.16
C ALA A 21 2.38 -21.20 -7.55
N ASP A 22 1.35 -20.57 -7.00
CA ASP A 22 0.23 -21.26 -6.34
C ASP A 22 -1.09 -20.90 -7.02
N SER A 23 -2.01 -21.87 -7.06
CA SER A 23 -3.34 -21.71 -7.64
C SER A 23 -4.43 -21.77 -6.58
N ILE A 24 -5.19 -20.69 -6.41
CA ILE A 24 -6.41 -20.67 -5.61
C ILE A 24 -7.59 -20.96 -6.54
N VAL A 25 -7.96 -22.23 -6.66
CA VAL A 25 -9.08 -22.65 -7.53
C VAL A 25 -10.36 -22.74 -6.70
N ILE A 26 -11.27 -21.79 -6.91
CA ILE A 26 -12.53 -21.68 -6.16
C ILE A 26 -13.72 -21.97 -7.06
N HIS A 27 -14.68 -22.74 -6.54
CA HIS A 27 -16.04 -22.80 -7.06
C HIS A 27 -16.92 -21.86 -6.22
N PRO A 28 -17.28 -20.66 -6.71
CA PRO A 28 -17.89 -19.62 -5.87
C PRO A 28 -19.26 -20.01 -5.31
N GLU A 29 -20.09 -20.69 -6.10
CA GLU A 29 -21.47 -21.01 -5.72
C GLU A 29 -21.55 -22.02 -4.57
N SER A 30 -20.70 -23.06 -4.59
CA SER A 30 -20.62 -24.04 -3.50
C SER A 30 -19.68 -23.62 -2.37
N ARG A 31 -18.99 -22.48 -2.53
CA ARG A 31 -17.95 -21.99 -1.61
C ARG A 31 -16.91 -23.08 -1.30
N GLN A 32 -16.35 -23.67 -2.34
CA GLN A 32 -15.30 -24.68 -2.21
C GLN A 32 -14.01 -24.26 -2.88
N VAL A 33 -12.89 -24.72 -2.32
CA VAL A 33 -11.54 -24.51 -2.84
C VAL A 33 -10.85 -25.86 -3.08
N LEU A 34 -10.11 -25.98 -4.17
CA LEU A 34 -9.27 -27.13 -4.46
C LEU A 34 -8.01 -27.09 -3.58
N LEU A 35 -7.77 -28.16 -2.83
CA LEU A 35 -6.56 -28.34 -2.05
C LEU A 35 -5.89 -29.66 -2.41
N VAL A 36 -4.57 -29.71 -2.25
CA VAL A 36 -3.76 -30.91 -2.36
C VAL A 36 -3.17 -31.27 -1.00
N LYS A 37 -2.98 -32.56 -0.76
CA LYS A 37 -2.33 -33.05 0.44
C LYS A 37 -0.89 -33.42 0.12
N ARG A 38 0.05 -32.74 0.76
CA ARG A 38 1.48 -32.98 0.59
C ARG A 38 1.85 -34.36 1.12
N LYS A 39 2.96 -34.95 0.64
CA LYS A 39 3.54 -36.20 1.19
C LYS A 39 3.79 -36.17 2.70
N THR A 40 4.01 -34.98 3.26
CA THR A 40 4.22 -34.74 4.69
C THR A 40 2.90 -34.72 5.50
N GLY A 41 1.74 -34.66 4.82
CA GLY A 41 0.42 -34.84 5.40
C GLY A 41 -0.41 -33.56 5.56
N GLU A 42 0.19 -32.39 5.36
CA GLU A 42 -0.47 -31.08 5.41
C GLU A 42 -1.25 -30.80 4.13
N TRP A 43 -2.33 -30.03 4.26
CA TRP A 43 -3.09 -29.52 3.11
C TRP A 43 -2.46 -28.22 2.61
N ALA A 44 -2.44 -28.03 1.29
CA ALA A 44 -1.86 -26.86 0.65
C ALA A 44 -2.69 -26.46 -0.57
N LEU A 45 -2.38 -25.27 -1.09
CA LEU A 45 -2.81 -24.87 -2.43
C LEU A 45 -2.03 -25.72 -3.43
N PRO A 46 -2.62 -26.10 -4.57
CA PRO A 46 -1.86 -26.68 -5.66
C PRO A 46 -0.80 -25.67 -6.13
N GLY A 47 0.45 -26.09 -6.21
CA GLY A 47 1.55 -25.18 -6.47
C GLY A 47 2.92 -25.77 -6.23
N GLY A 48 3.93 -25.11 -6.80
CA GLY A 48 5.30 -25.60 -6.80
C GLY A 48 6.27 -24.59 -7.37
N PHE A 49 7.51 -25.03 -7.58
CA PHE A 49 8.58 -24.15 -8.03
C PHE A 49 8.45 -23.80 -9.51
N ILE A 50 8.89 -22.59 -9.87
CA ILE A 50 8.92 -22.12 -11.25
C ILE A 50 10.19 -22.66 -11.93
N ASP A 51 10.04 -23.28 -13.09
CA ASP A 51 11.16 -23.80 -13.87
C ASP A 51 11.99 -22.67 -14.53
N PRO A 52 13.28 -22.90 -14.85
CA PRO A 52 14.10 -21.91 -15.54
C PRO A 52 13.50 -21.44 -16.88
N GLY A 53 13.11 -20.17 -16.96
CA GLY A 53 12.49 -19.56 -18.15
C GLY A 53 10.98 -19.78 -18.25
N GLU A 54 10.36 -20.38 -17.24
CA GLU A 54 8.90 -20.51 -17.12
C GLU A 54 8.28 -19.23 -16.54
N GLU A 55 7.15 -18.81 -17.09
CA GLU A 55 6.37 -17.70 -16.52
C GLU A 55 5.56 -18.19 -15.30
N PRO A 56 5.39 -17.38 -14.23
CA PRO A 56 4.71 -17.84 -13.02
C PRO A 56 3.29 -18.37 -13.25
N LEU A 57 2.51 -17.77 -14.15
CA LEU A 57 1.19 -18.26 -14.49
C LEU A 57 1.25 -19.64 -15.18
N THR A 58 2.23 -19.85 -16.07
CA THR A 58 2.44 -21.15 -16.71
C THR A 58 2.76 -22.23 -15.68
N ALA A 59 3.62 -21.92 -14.70
CA ALA A 59 3.92 -22.81 -13.58
C ALA A 59 2.64 -23.13 -12.79
N ALA A 60 1.82 -22.13 -12.43
CA ALA A 60 0.56 -22.35 -11.72
C ALA A 60 -0.38 -23.33 -12.45
N HIS A 61 -0.51 -23.21 -13.78
CA HIS A 61 -1.28 -24.14 -14.61
C HIS A 61 -0.67 -25.55 -14.64
N ARG A 62 0.65 -25.65 -14.79
CA ARG A 62 1.38 -26.93 -14.80
C ARG A 62 1.19 -27.68 -13.49
N GLU A 63 1.43 -27.02 -12.36
CA GLU A 63 1.33 -27.62 -11.03
C GLU A 63 -0.08 -28.15 -10.74
N VAL A 64 -1.13 -27.40 -11.07
CA VAL A 64 -2.51 -27.89 -10.92
C VAL A 64 -2.76 -29.15 -11.75
N MET A 65 -2.28 -29.19 -12.99
CA MET A 65 -2.41 -30.36 -13.86
C MET A 65 -1.62 -31.56 -13.30
N GLU A 66 -0.39 -31.35 -12.85
CA GLU A 66 0.50 -32.40 -12.33
C GLU A 66 -0.04 -33.01 -11.04
N GLU A 67 -0.49 -32.18 -10.10
CA GLU A 67 -0.92 -32.63 -8.77
C GLU A 67 -2.36 -33.12 -8.71
N THR A 68 -3.24 -32.65 -9.60
CA THR A 68 -4.69 -32.95 -9.53
C THR A 68 -5.27 -33.59 -10.79
N GLY A 69 -4.57 -33.47 -11.92
CA GLY A 69 -5.06 -33.85 -13.25
C GLY A 69 -6.12 -32.89 -13.82
N ALA A 70 -6.40 -31.77 -13.16
CA ALA A 70 -7.39 -30.80 -13.61
C ALA A 70 -6.79 -29.79 -14.59
N THR A 71 -7.60 -29.36 -15.57
CA THR A 71 -7.33 -28.16 -16.36
C THR A 71 -8.19 -27.03 -15.83
N ILE A 72 -7.58 -25.88 -15.58
CA ILE A 72 -8.25 -24.65 -15.12
C ILE A 72 -8.26 -23.60 -16.23
N GLY A 73 -9.14 -22.60 -16.10
CA GLY A 73 -9.36 -21.58 -17.14
C GLY A 73 -8.22 -20.56 -17.27
N GLU A 74 -8.24 -19.81 -18.37
CA GLU A 74 -7.15 -18.90 -18.80
C GLU A 74 -7.28 -17.45 -18.27
N ASP A 75 -8.27 -17.16 -17.41
CA ASP A 75 -8.53 -15.80 -16.88
C ASP A 75 -8.25 -15.73 -15.37
N PRO A 76 -6.97 -15.75 -14.95
CA PRO A 76 -6.58 -15.68 -13.56
C PRO A 76 -6.63 -14.26 -13.02
N THR A 77 -6.71 -14.14 -11.70
CA THR A 77 -6.40 -12.89 -11.00
C THR A 77 -5.20 -13.11 -10.09
N LEU A 78 -4.12 -12.34 -10.26
CA LEU A 78 -3.03 -12.31 -9.28
C LEU A 78 -3.53 -11.64 -7.98
N VAL A 79 -3.53 -12.38 -6.87
CA VAL A 79 -4.05 -11.89 -5.57
C VAL A 79 -2.98 -11.74 -4.50
N PHE A 80 -1.78 -12.30 -4.75
CA PHE A 80 -0.61 -12.21 -3.87
C PHE A 80 0.66 -12.42 -4.69
N CYS A 81 1.71 -11.65 -4.38
CA CYS A 81 3.05 -11.84 -4.96
C CYS A 81 4.14 -11.40 -3.96
N GLY A 82 4.76 -12.35 -3.27
CA GLY A 82 5.74 -12.01 -2.24
C GLY A 82 6.17 -13.17 -1.35
N LEU A 83 6.78 -12.83 -0.22
CA LEU A 83 7.34 -13.79 0.74
C LEU A 83 6.26 -14.66 1.38
N VAL A 84 6.45 -15.97 1.35
CA VAL A 84 5.60 -16.94 2.04
C VAL A 84 6.24 -17.33 3.36
N ASN A 85 5.47 -17.42 4.45
CA ASN A 85 5.96 -17.92 5.74
C ASN A 85 6.09 -19.45 5.71
N ASP A 86 7.06 -19.94 4.94
CA ASP A 86 7.31 -21.37 4.74
C ASP A 86 8.31 -21.91 5.79
N PRO A 87 8.06 -23.08 6.42
CA PRO A 87 8.97 -23.67 7.39
C PRO A 87 10.36 -24.04 6.84
N ARG A 88 10.55 -24.07 5.51
CA ARG A 88 11.84 -24.28 4.84
C ARG A 88 12.68 -23.01 4.76
N ASN A 89 12.10 -21.84 5.03
CA ASN A 89 12.83 -20.58 4.98
C ASN A 89 13.97 -20.55 6.01
N THR A 90 15.07 -19.91 5.62
CA THR A 90 16.25 -19.67 6.45
C THR A 90 16.66 -18.20 6.32
N GLN A 91 17.71 -17.79 7.04
CA GLN A 91 18.23 -16.43 6.93
C GLN A 91 18.78 -16.09 5.53
N THR A 92 19.24 -17.09 4.77
CA THR A 92 19.89 -16.87 3.47
C THR A 92 19.07 -17.36 2.28
N ALA A 93 18.02 -18.16 2.49
CA ALA A 93 17.18 -18.69 1.43
C ALA A 93 15.71 -18.70 1.87
N TRP A 94 14.81 -18.20 1.03
CA TRP A 94 13.37 -18.10 1.34
C TRP A 94 12.51 -18.34 0.10
N ILE A 95 11.21 -18.53 0.30
CA ILE A 95 10.22 -18.74 -0.77
C ILE A 95 9.45 -17.45 -1.04
N GLU A 96 9.35 -17.12 -2.32
CA GLU A 96 8.39 -16.12 -2.81
C GLU A 96 7.41 -16.80 -3.76
N THR A 97 6.12 -16.51 -3.65
CA THR A 97 5.10 -17.09 -4.53
C THR A 97 4.34 -16.03 -5.29
N SER A 98 3.98 -16.33 -6.54
CA SER A 98 2.92 -15.66 -7.28
C SER A 98 1.65 -16.49 -7.19
N ALA A 99 0.63 -16.00 -6.49
CA ALA A 99 -0.60 -16.75 -6.26
C ALA A 99 -1.77 -16.22 -7.11
N TYR A 100 -2.36 -17.12 -7.89
CA TYR A 100 -3.39 -16.81 -8.86
C TYR A 100 -4.74 -17.39 -8.45
N LEU A 101 -5.76 -16.55 -8.39
CA LEU A 101 -7.15 -16.95 -8.21
C LEU A 101 -7.77 -17.35 -9.55
N PHE A 102 -8.37 -18.53 -9.57
CA PHE A 102 -9.19 -19.06 -10.65
C PHE A 102 -10.59 -19.36 -10.12
N THR A 103 -11.63 -18.94 -10.84
CA THR A 103 -13.00 -19.35 -10.58
C THR A 103 -13.44 -20.41 -11.58
N VAL A 104 -13.96 -21.53 -11.11
CA VAL A 104 -14.47 -22.62 -11.96
C VAL A 104 -16.00 -22.73 -11.86
N PRO A 105 -16.68 -23.15 -12.95
CA PRO A 105 -18.13 -23.29 -12.97
C PRO A 105 -18.65 -24.60 -12.38
N ASP A 106 -17.78 -25.60 -12.25
CA ASP A 106 -18.15 -26.94 -11.80
C ASP A 106 -17.05 -27.55 -10.91
N LEU A 107 -17.45 -28.47 -10.04
CA LEU A 107 -16.55 -29.27 -9.21
C LEU A 107 -16.08 -30.50 -10.00
N THR A 108 -14.97 -30.36 -10.71
CA THR A 108 -14.37 -31.46 -11.47
C THR A 108 -13.90 -32.57 -10.53
N ALA A 109 -13.98 -33.82 -11.01
CA ALA A 109 -13.42 -34.95 -10.29
C ALA A 109 -11.90 -34.82 -10.26
N ILE A 110 -11.35 -34.75 -9.05
CA ILE A 110 -9.93 -34.53 -8.79
C ILE A 110 -9.36 -35.72 -8.02
N THR A 111 -8.07 -35.97 -8.21
CA THR A 111 -7.35 -37.05 -7.51
C THR A 111 -5.90 -36.63 -7.36
N GLY A 112 -5.34 -36.79 -6.16
CA GLY A 112 -3.94 -36.49 -5.90
C GLY A 112 -3.01 -37.31 -6.79
N ARG A 113 -1.98 -36.65 -7.32
CA ARG A 113 -0.96 -37.19 -8.22
C ARG A 113 0.41 -36.63 -7.86
N ASP A 114 1.44 -37.35 -8.30
CA ASP A 114 2.85 -36.99 -8.14
C ASP A 114 3.30 -36.69 -6.70
N ASP A 115 3.51 -35.41 -6.35
CA ASP A 115 3.88 -34.96 -5.01
C ASP A 115 2.68 -34.78 -4.07
N ALA A 116 1.45 -34.78 -4.61
CA ALA A 116 0.22 -34.80 -3.85
C ALA A 116 -0.25 -36.24 -3.57
N VAL A 117 -0.33 -36.61 -2.29
CA VAL A 117 -0.85 -37.94 -1.88
C VAL A 117 -2.38 -38.00 -1.90
N ASP A 118 -3.04 -36.86 -1.92
CA ASP A 118 -4.49 -36.72 -2.04
C ASP A 118 -4.82 -35.34 -2.64
N ALA A 119 -6.03 -35.18 -3.17
CA ALA A 119 -6.57 -33.89 -3.59
C ALA A 119 -8.06 -33.86 -3.27
N GLY A 120 -8.57 -32.71 -2.86
CA GLY A 120 -9.95 -32.55 -2.38
C GLY A 120 -10.55 -31.19 -2.71
N TRP A 121 -11.87 -31.14 -2.92
CA TRP A 121 -12.64 -29.91 -2.79
C TRP A 121 -13.02 -29.71 -1.32
N HIS A 122 -12.54 -28.63 -0.71
CA HIS A 122 -12.78 -28.29 0.70
C HIS A 122 -13.70 -27.08 0.83
N SER A 123 -14.55 -27.07 1.86
CA SER A 123 -15.41 -25.93 2.15
C SER A 123 -14.57 -24.74 2.63
N LEU A 124 -14.79 -23.56 2.04
CA LEU A 124 -14.18 -22.30 2.46
C LEU A 124 -14.65 -21.85 3.85
N ASP A 125 -15.79 -22.36 4.32
CA ASP A 125 -16.32 -22.04 5.65
C ASP A 125 -15.68 -22.90 6.75
N HIS A 126 -15.01 -24.00 6.37
CA HIS A 126 -14.39 -24.96 7.28
C HIS A 126 -13.10 -25.50 6.67
N LEU A 127 -12.13 -24.61 6.46
CA LEU A 127 -10.83 -24.99 5.91
C LEU A 127 -10.03 -25.85 6.90
N PRO A 128 -9.28 -26.85 6.42
CA PRO A 128 -8.25 -27.48 7.23
C PRO A 128 -7.13 -26.49 7.53
N GLU A 129 -6.24 -26.84 8.46
CA GLU A 129 -4.97 -26.13 8.63
C GLU A 129 -4.17 -26.24 7.32
N LEU A 130 -3.76 -25.09 6.79
CA LEU A 130 -3.02 -25.00 5.54
C LEU A 130 -1.53 -24.86 5.81
N TYR A 131 -0.74 -25.43 4.91
CA TYR A 131 0.71 -25.37 4.94
C TYR A 131 1.21 -23.93 4.74
N ALA A 132 2.29 -23.57 5.43
CA ALA A 132 2.89 -22.24 5.39
C ALA A 132 1.87 -21.12 5.69
N SER A 133 1.84 -20.04 4.92
CA SER A 133 0.86 -18.95 5.02
C SER A 133 -0.22 -19.01 3.93
N HIS A 134 -0.61 -20.21 3.50
CA HIS A 134 -1.60 -20.37 2.42
C HIS A 134 -3.01 -19.92 2.84
N ASP A 135 -3.31 -19.91 4.14
CA ASP A 135 -4.55 -19.37 4.69
C ASP A 135 -4.68 -17.86 4.45
N GLU A 136 -3.59 -17.10 4.64
CA GLU A 136 -3.53 -15.67 4.31
C GLU A 136 -3.77 -15.44 2.81
N ILE A 137 -3.18 -16.27 1.94
CA ILE A 137 -3.35 -16.19 0.48
C ILE A 137 -4.80 -16.51 0.08
N VAL A 138 -5.41 -17.54 0.66
CA VAL A 138 -6.83 -17.87 0.42
C VAL A 138 -7.73 -16.71 0.88
N ALA A 139 -7.42 -16.09 2.03
CA ALA A 139 -8.15 -14.91 2.47
C ALA A 139 -8.06 -13.76 1.44
N ARG A 140 -6.94 -13.62 0.69
CA ARG A 140 -6.78 -12.57 -0.35
C ARG A 140 -7.68 -12.83 -1.53
N ALA A 141 -7.78 -14.08 -1.95
CA ALA A 141 -8.73 -14.50 -2.96
C ALA A 141 -10.19 -14.24 -2.53
N LEU A 142 -10.54 -14.53 -1.27
CA LEU A 142 -11.87 -14.27 -0.74
C LEU A 142 -12.22 -12.78 -0.69
N ASP A 143 -11.29 -11.93 -0.26
CA ASP A 143 -11.45 -10.47 -0.27
C ASP A 143 -11.69 -9.94 -1.69
N HIS A 144 -10.89 -10.43 -2.66
CA HIS A 144 -11.08 -10.09 -4.08
C HIS A 144 -12.48 -10.48 -4.57
N LEU A 145 -12.93 -11.72 -4.32
CA LEU A 145 -14.26 -12.19 -4.73
C LEU A 145 -15.39 -11.39 -4.07
N ALA A 146 -15.23 -11.00 -2.80
CA ALA A 146 -16.22 -10.18 -2.10
C ALA A 146 -16.29 -8.74 -2.63
N CYS A 147 -15.20 -8.21 -3.19
CA CYS A 147 -15.14 -6.87 -3.77
C CYS A 147 -15.51 -6.85 -5.26
N ARG A 148 -15.40 -7.97 -5.99
CA ARG A 148 -15.70 -8.06 -7.43
C ARG A 148 -17.08 -7.53 -7.83
N PRO A 149 -18.19 -7.79 -7.10
CA PRO A 149 -19.49 -7.24 -7.45
C PRO A 149 -19.53 -5.71 -7.53
N LEU A 150 -18.67 -5.00 -6.78
CA LEU A 150 -18.58 -3.54 -6.88
C LEU A 150 -18.18 -3.12 -8.30
N ALA A 151 -17.14 -3.73 -8.87
CA ALA A 151 -16.69 -3.43 -10.23
C ALA A 151 -17.77 -3.74 -11.28
N GLU A 152 -18.44 -4.88 -11.14
CA GLU A 152 -19.53 -5.29 -12.03
C GLU A 152 -20.72 -4.33 -11.94
N SER A 153 -21.03 -3.83 -10.74
CA SER A 153 -22.17 -2.95 -10.48
C SER A 153 -22.04 -1.58 -11.16
N VAL A 154 -20.81 -1.12 -11.42
CA VAL A 154 -20.54 0.15 -12.12
C VAL A 154 -19.98 -0.04 -13.52
N GLN A 155 -19.96 -1.27 -14.04
CA GLN A 155 -19.52 -1.55 -15.40
C GLN A 155 -20.44 -0.85 -16.41
N ASN A 156 -19.87 -0.07 -17.33
CA ASN A 156 -20.59 0.80 -18.27
C ASN A 156 -21.53 1.78 -17.53
N PRO A 157 -20.97 2.74 -16.78
CA PRO A 157 -21.76 3.60 -15.90
C PRO A 157 -22.65 4.57 -16.69
N GLU A 158 -23.78 4.95 -16.08
CA GLU A 158 -24.71 5.94 -16.64
C GLU A 158 -24.15 7.37 -16.49
N CYS A 159 -23.44 7.60 -15.38
CA CYS A 159 -22.76 8.85 -15.10
C CYS A 159 -21.32 8.57 -14.69
N LEU A 160 -20.39 9.36 -15.25
CA LEU A 160 -18.98 9.36 -14.89
C LEU A 160 -18.58 10.81 -14.57
N TYR A 161 -18.35 11.11 -13.31
CA TYR A 161 -17.89 12.41 -12.84
C TYR A 161 -16.39 12.38 -12.60
N HIS A 162 -15.62 13.16 -13.36
CA HIS A 162 -14.18 13.25 -13.17
C HIS A 162 -13.84 14.00 -11.87
N VAL A 163 -12.89 13.45 -11.13
CA VAL A 163 -12.40 14.00 -9.87
C VAL A 163 -11.01 14.57 -10.09
N ASP A 164 -10.88 15.88 -9.90
CA ASP A 164 -9.61 16.58 -10.03
C ASP A 164 -8.73 16.42 -8.77
N GLY A 165 -7.42 16.57 -8.96
CA GLY A 165 -6.42 16.60 -7.88
C GLY A 165 -5.53 15.37 -7.81
N GLY A 166 -4.64 15.33 -6.80
CA GLY A 166 -3.58 14.32 -6.65
C GLY A 166 -2.36 14.55 -7.55
N HIS A 167 -1.22 14.00 -7.15
CA HIS A 167 0.09 14.27 -7.79
C HIS A 167 0.54 13.17 -8.77
N MET A 168 -0.06 11.99 -8.68
CA MET A 168 0.24 10.85 -9.54
C MET A 168 -0.63 10.86 -10.80
N GLN A 169 -0.10 10.33 -11.90
CA GLN A 169 -0.75 10.33 -13.22
C GLN A 169 -1.83 9.25 -13.34
N TYR A 170 -2.88 9.39 -12.53
CA TYR A 170 -4.08 8.58 -12.59
C TYR A 170 -5.27 9.45 -12.98
N GLU A 171 -6.10 8.93 -13.88
CA GLU A 171 -7.44 9.44 -14.11
C GLU A 171 -8.33 8.96 -12.96
N LYS A 172 -9.10 9.88 -12.40
CA LYS A 172 -9.98 9.60 -11.27
C LYS A 172 -11.40 10.00 -11.60
N ALA A 173 -12.34 9.15 -11.24
CA ALA A 173 -13.75 9.40 -11.49
C ALA A 173 -14.64 8.74 -10.44
N ILE A 174 -15.84 9.28 -10.27
CA ILE A 174 -16.94 8.65 -9.58
C ILE A 174 -17.89 8.12 -10.66
N ALA A 175 -18.05 6.80 -10.70
CA ALA A 175 -18.98 6.11 -11.57
C ALA A 175 -20.29 5.85 -10.82
N THR A 176 -21.42 6.07 -11.49
CA THR A 176 -22.75 5.76 -10.96
C THR A 176 -23.55 4.97 -11.99
N LYS A 177 -24.21 3.91 -11.53
CA LYS A 177 -25.13 3.09 -12.33
C LYS A 177 -26.23 2.55 -11.42
N ASP A 178 -27.48 2.79 -11.79
CA ASP A 178 -28.63 2.51 -10.93
C ASP A 178 -28.52 3.23 -9.56
N HIS A 179 -28.24 2.48 -8.50
CA HIS A 179 -27.98 2.97 -7.15
C HIS A 179 -26.56 2.69 -6.66
N HIS A 180 -25.73 2.06 -7.49
CA HIS A 180 -24.36 1.74 -7.16
C HIS A 180 -23.44 2.90 -7.52
N VAL A 181 -22.50 3.18 -6.63
CA VAL A 181 -21.54 4.27 -6.76
C VAL A 181 -20.16 3.73 -6.41
N ALA A 182 -19.19 3.98 -7.28
CA ALA A 182 -17.80 3.60 -7.03
C ALA A 182 -16.85 4.72 -7.44
N PHE A 183 -15.74 4.82 -6.70
CA PHE A 183 -14.60 5.62 -7.08
C PHE A 183 -13.64 4.76 -7.92
N ILE A 184 -13.20 5.30 -9.04
CA ILE A 184 -12.28 4.66 -9.98
C ILE A 184 -10.99 5.46 -10.00
N LYS A 185 -9.87 4.76 -9.79
CA LYS A 185 -8.50 5.28 -9.99
C LYS A 185 -7.85 4.44 -11.08
N GLN A 186 -7.64 5.01 -12.27
CA GLN A 186 -7.15 4.31 -13.45
C GLN A 186 -5.86 4.93 -13.98
N LEU A 187 -4.98 4.11 -14.58
CA LEU A 187 -3.83 4.62 -15.31
C LEU A 187 -4.24 5.64 -16.38
N SER A 188 -3.61 6.81 -16.34
CA SER A 188 -3.82 7.82 -17.38
C SER A 188 -3.34 7.33 -18.74
N THR A 189 -4.20 7.46 -19.76
CA THR A 189 -3.83 7.13 -21.15
C THR A 189 -3.00 8.23 -21.82
N GLN A 190 -2.92 9.41 -21.21
CA GLN A 190 -2.32 10.60 -21.81
C GLN A 190 -0.77 10.60 -21.88
N TYR A 191 -0.09 9.63 -21.28
CA TYR A 191 1.39 9.65 -21.17
C TYR A 191 2.02 8.32 -21.58
N ASP A 192 2.84 8.38 -22.63
CA ASP A 192 3.14 7.20 -23.46
C ASP A 192 4.36 6.35 -23.08
N SER A 193 5.19 6.75 -22.11
CA SER A 193 6.41 5.98 -21.83
C SER A 193 6.08 4.64 -21.16
N VAL A 194 6.55 3.55 -21.78
CA VAL A 194 6.33 2.17 -21.31
C VAL A 194 6.86 1.99 -19.89
N GLN A 195 8.07 2.48 -19.60
CA GLN A 195 8.69 2.36 -18.28
C GLN A 195 7.87 3.09 -17.20
N LYS A 196 7.30 4.26 -17.52
CA LYS A 196 6.49 5.01 -16.56
C LYS A 196 5.16 4.32 -16.31
N ARG A 197 4.51 3.79 -17.35
CA ARG A 197 3.28 3.00 -17.22
C ARG A 197 3.51 1.76 -16.35
N GLN A 198 4.58 1.01 -16.60
CA GLN A 198 4.98 -0.13 -15.75
C GLN A 198 5.17 0.28 -14.29
N ARG A 199 5.87 1.40 -14.05
CA ARG A 199 6.09 1.90 -12.69
C ARG A 199 4.79 2.31 -12.00
N LEU A 200 3.86 2.96 -12.72
CA LEU A 200 2.56 3.35 -12.18
C LEU A 200 1.66 2.13 -11.92
N GLN A 201 1.74 1.08 -12.74
CA GLN A 201 1.05 -0.18 -12.50
C GLN A 201 1.54 -0.83 -11.20
N GLN A 202 2.86 -0.88 -10.97
CA GLN A 202 3.42 -1.41 -9.72
C GLN A 202 2.87 -0.68 -8.47
N TYR A 203 2.63 0.63 -8.57
CA TYR A 203 2.02 1.39 -7.48
C TYR A 203 0.54 1.04 -7.27
N LEU A 204 -0.22 0.80 -8.35
CA LEU A 204 -1.60 0.32 -8.25
C LEU A 204 -1.66 -1.09 -7.65
N ASP A 205 -0.79 -2.00 -8.10
CA ASP A 205 -0.72 -3.37 -7.58
C ASP A 205 -0.42 -3.35 -6.08
N LYS A 206 0.61 -2.57 -5.69
CA LYS A 206 0.96 -2.33 -4.29
C LYS A 206 -0.21 -1.79 -3.46
N GLU A 207 -0.92 -0.81 -3.98
CA GLU A 207 -2.06 -0.19 -3.30
C GLU A 207 -3.21 -1.18 -3.12
N ALA A 208 -3.54 -1.96 -4.15
CA ALA A 208 -4.58 -2.98 -4.08
C ALA A 208 -4.22 -4.08 -3.06
N PHE A 209 -2.99 -4.59 -3.09
CA PHE A 209 -2.52 -5.59 -2.13
C PHE A 209 -2.46 -5.04 -0.70
N THR A 210 -2.03 -3.80 -0.53
CA THR A 210 -2.05 -3.13 0.78
C THR A 210 -3.47 -3.05 1.34
N MET A 211 -4.45 -2.60 0.55
CA MET A 211 -5.82 -2.48 1.04
C MET A 211 -6.43 -3.84 1.38
N ALA A 212 -6.15 -4.88 0.58
CA ALA A 212 -6.59 -6.25 0.88
C ALA A 212 -5.97 -6.77 2.20
N HIS A 213 -4.66 -6.59 2.39
CA HIS A 213 -3.95 -6.92 3.64
C HIS A 213 -4.57 -6.27 4.87
N LEU A 214 -4.86 -4.98 4.74
CA LEU A 214 -5.41 -4.18 5.82
C LEU A 214 -6.82 -4.64 6.20
N ARG A 215 -7.70 -4.89 5.21
CA ARG A 215 -9.04 -5.44 5.48
C ARG A 215 -8.98 -6.79 6.19
N GLN A 216 -8.07 -7.68 5.78
CA GLN A 216 -7.88 -8.99 6.43
C GLN A 216 -7.40 -8.87 7.86
N SER A 217 -6.56 -7.87 8.13
CA SER A 217 -6.09 -7.54 9.48
C SER A 217 -7.16 -6.84 10.33
N GLY A 218 -8.40 -6.72 9.83
CA GLY A 218 -9.51 -6.05 10.51
C GLY A 218 -9.37 -4.53 10.55
N TYR A 219 -8.54 -3.94 9.70
CA TYR A 219 -8.37 -2.50 9.59
C TYR A 219 -9.50 -1.87 8.77
N ASP A 220 -10.15 -0.88 9.37
CA ASP A 220 -11.33 -0.20 8.85
C ASP A 220 -11.04 1.25 8.42
N GLY A 221 -9.76 1.65 8.39
CA GLY A 221 -9.30 2.93 7.84
C GLY A 221 -9.04 2.90 6.33
N VAL A 222 -9.45 1.83 5.64
CA VAL A 222 -9.44 1.69 4.17
C VAL A 222 -10.87 1.68 3.63
N PRO A 223 -11.09 1.87 2.32
CA PRO A 223 -12.39 1.60 1.69
C PRO A 223 -12.85 0.17 2.01
N ALA A 224 -14.13 0.03 2.36
CA ALA A 224 -14.70 -1.27 2.77
C ALA A 224 -14.70 -2.29 1.62
N GLN A 225 -14.75 -1.80 0.38
CA GLN A 225 -14.59 -2.59 -0.82
C GLN A 225 -13.59 -1.91 -1.76
N SER A 226 -12.64 -2.68 -2.29
CA SER A 226 -11.75 -2.24 -3.37
C SER A 226 -11.29 -3.44 -4.17
N VAL A 227 -11.25 -3.32 -5.50
CA VAL A 227 -10.80 -4.39 -6.39
C VAL A 227 -9.95 -3.82 -7.53
N LEU A 228 -8.83 -4.47 -7.81
CA LEU A 228 -8.00 -4.18 -8.98
C LEU A 228 -8.59 -4.91 -10.20
N CYS A 229 -8.82 -4.16 -11.27
CA CYS A 229 -9.35 -4.63 -12.54
C CYS A 229 -8.47 -4.08 -13.68
N GLY A 230 -7.48 -4.88 -14.11
CA GLY A 230 -6.51 -4.45 -15.11
C GLY A 230 -5.67 -3.27 -14.63
N ASP A 231 -5.86 -2.11 -15.25
CA ASP A 231 -5.15 -0.87 -14.96
C ASP A 231 -5.91 0.11 -14.05
N ALA A 232 -7.00 -0.36 -13.43
CA ALA A 232 -7.86 0.44 -12.57
C ALA A 232 -8.11 -0.22 -11.22
N ILE A 233 -8.11 0.57 -10.15
CA ILE A 233 -8.69 0.17 -8.87
C ILE A 233 -10.07 0.79 -8.76
N ILE A 234 -11.07 -0.06 -8.50
CA ILE A 234 -12.46 0.34 -8.25
C ILE A 234 -12.73 0.15 -6.77
N MET A 235 -13.19 1.18 -6.08
CA MET A 235 -13.39 1.17 -4.63
C MET A 235 -14.64 1.94 -4.20
N GLU A 236 -15.08 1.73 -2.97
CA GLU A 236 -16.17 2.47 -2.34
C GLU A 236 -15.96 4.00 -2.51
N ALA A 237 -17.00 4.71 -2.94
CA ALA A 237 -16.96 6.16 -3.04
C ALA A 237 -17.32 6.82 -1.70
N LEU A 238 -16.40 7.60 -1.15
CA LEU A 238 -16.61 8.33 0.11
C LEU A 238 -17.09 9.77 -0.19
N ARG A 239 -18.38 9.93 -0.54
CA ARG A 239 -18.89 11.22 -1.06
C ARG A 239 -19.36 12.17 0.06
N PRO A 240 -19.24 13.49 -0.15
CA PRO A 240 -19.85 14.49 0.72
C PRO A 240 -21.35 14.32 0.94
N ASP A 241 -22.09 13.89 -0.09
CA ASP A 241 -23.54 13.65 -0.01
C ASP A 241 -23.90 12.50 0.96
N ASP A 242 -22.95 11.59 1.19
CA ASP A 242 -23.09 10.48 2.13
C ASP A 242 -22.47 10.82 3.52
N GLY A 243 -22.18 12.11 3.77
CA GLY A 243 -21.67 12.62 5.04
C GLY A 243 -20.14 12.66 5.19
N TRP A 244 -19.39 12.18 4.19
CA TRP A 244 -17.92 12.16 4.24
C TRP A 244 -17.30 13.54 4.05
N ARG A 245 -16.37 13.92 4.92
CA ARG A 245 -15.67 15.20 4.88
C ARG A 245 -14.19 15.01 4.54
N TRP A 246 -13.72 15.75 3.55
CA TRP A 246 -12.33 15.70 3.03
C TRP A 246 -11.48 16.90 3.46
N ARG A 247 -11.98 17.69 4.41
CA ARG A 247 -11.30 18.83 5.03
C ARG A 247 -11.75 18.93 6.48
N ALA A 248 -10.83 19.31 7.35
CA ALA A 248 -11.18 19.59 8.74
C ALA A 248 -11.98 20.89 8.83
N GLU A 249 -12.95 20.92 9.73
CA GLU A 249 -13.72 22.11 10.09
C GLU A 249 -13.36 22.49 11.53
N ALA A 250 -13.38 23.77 11.86
CA ALA A 250 -12.98 24.23 13.19
C ALA A 250 -13.87 23.65 14.30
N GLU A 251 -15.16 23.47 14.00
CA GLU A 251 -16.17 22.95 14.92
C GLU A 251 -16.00 21.46 15.22
N THR A 252 -15.35 20.70 14.34
CA THR A 252 -15.17 19.24 14.46
C THR A 252 -13.70 18.83 14.41
N LEU A 253 -12.77 19.76 14.63
CA LEU A 253 -11.33 19.52 14.49
C LEU A 253 -10.84 18.45 15.47
N ASP A 254 -11.28 18.50 16.73
CA ASP A 254 -10.91 17.51 17.74
C ASP A 254 -11.35 16.10 17.31
N ASP A 255 -12.62 15.91 16.96
CA ASP A 255 -13.14 14.61 16.55
C ASP A 255 -12.44 14.08 15.30
N TYR A 256 -12.11 14.96 14.36
CA TYR A 256 -11.36 14.63 13.14
C TYR A 256 -9.94 14.15 13.45
N VAL A 257 -9.19 14.90 14.29
CA VAL A 257 -7.81 14.57 14.65
C VAL A 257 -7.75 13.28 15.46
N TRP A 258 -8.63 13.12 16.45
CA TRP A 258 -8.65 11.90 17.28
C TRP A 258 -9.09 10.66 16.50
N ALA A 259 -10.07 10.78 15.60
CA ALA A 259 -10.44 9.68 14.72
C ALA A 259 -9.28 9.27 13.81
N ALA A 260 -8.52 10.23 13.26
CA ALA A 260 -7.34 9.92 12.47
C ALA A 260 -6.22 9.29 13.31
N ALA A 261 -5.94 9.83 14.49
CA ALA A 261 -4.93 9.30 15.42
C ALA A 261 -5.22 7.85 15.82
N GLU A 262 -6.48 7.52 16.10
CA GLU A 262 -6.91 6.14 16.38
C GLU A 262 -6.60 5.20 15.20
N LYS A 263 -6.92 5.62 13.97
CA LYS A 263 -6.62 4.83 12.78
C LYS A 263 -5.12 4.62 12.58
N PHE A 264 -4.31 5.66 12.74
CA PHE A 264 -2.86 5.52 12.61
C PHE A 264 -2.28 4.64 13.70
N ALA A 265 -2.69 4.80 14.96
CA ALA A 265 -2.24 3.93 16.04
C ALA A 265 -2.60 2.45 15.79
N LYS A 266 -3.78 2.16 15.24
CA LYS A 266 -4.16 0.81 14.83
C LYS A 266 -3.30 0.31 13.67
N LEU A 267 -3.06 1.14 12.65
CA LEU A 267 -2.21 0.79 11.51
C LEU A 267 -0.79 0.38 11.94
N GLU A 268 -0.21 1.12 12.89
CA GLU A 268 1.15 0.86 13.40
C GLU A 268 1.30 -0.53 14.07
N THR A 269 0.19 -1.15 14.48
CA THR A 269 0.19 -2.51 15.08
C THR A 269 0.07 -3.64 14.06
N ILE A 270 -0.25 -3.32 12.79
CA ILE A 270 -0.46 -4.31 11.75
C ILE A 270 0.90 -4.71 11.15
N PRO A 271 1.20 -6.01 10.99
CA PRO A 271 2.42 -6.46 10.33
C PRO A 271 2.52 -5.91 8.91
N LEU A 272 3.75 -5.67 8.44
CA LEU A 272 3.99 -5.23 7.06
C LEU A 272 3.54 -6.32 6.07
N PRO A 273 2.81 -5.96 5.00
CA PRO A 273 2.40 -6.92 3.97
C PRO A 273 3.61 -7.50 3.22
N ALA A 274 3.70 -8.82 3.17
CA ALA A 274 4.81 -9.55 2.55
C ALA A 274 4.94 -9.35 1.03
N ASP A 275 3.91 -8.78 0.38
CA ASP A 275 3.71 -8.69 -1.06
C ASP A 275 3.68 -7.26 -1.63
N SER A 276 3.95 -6.25 -0.79
CA SER A 276 3.77 -4.84 -1.17
C SER A 276 5.07 -4.08 -1.53
N PHE A 277 6.22 -4.76 -1.54
CA PHE A 277 7.54 -4.10 -1.56
C PHE A 277 8.37 -4.31 -2.84
N ALA A 278 7.73 -4.59 -3.97
CA ALA A 278 8.38 -4.48 -5.29
C ALA A 278 8.83 -3.04 -5.61
N ILE A 279 8.38 -2.07 -4.81
CA ILE A 279 8.73 -0.67 -4.85
C ILE A 279 9.53 -0.31 -3.60
N GLU A 280 10.61 0.46 -3.78
CA GLU A 280 11.39 1.02 -2.67
C GLU A 280 10.46 1.69 -1.63
N PRO A 281 10.57 1.34 -0.33
CA PRO A 281 9.76 1.94 0.70
C PRO A 281 9.92 3.47 0.77
N SER A 282 8.83 4.19 0.94
CA SER A 282 8.81 5.65 0.95
C SER A 282 9.69 6.28 2.04
N CYS A 283 9.87 5.60 3.17
CA CYS A 283 10.79 6.05 4.22
C CYS A 283 12.25 6.13 3.74
N ILE A 284 12.64 5.29 2.78
CA ILE A 284 13.97 5.32 2.15
C ILE A 284 14.07 6.53 1.22
N SER A 285 13.01 6.83 0.45
CA SER A 285 12.95 8.04 -0.38
C SER A 285 13.10 9.31 0.45
N PHE A 286 12.46 9.40 1.62
CA PHE A 286 12.62 10.55 2.53
C PHE A 286 14.08 10.77 2.98
N ILE A 287 14.85 9.69 3.14
CA ILE A 287 16.26 9.75 3.52
C ILE A 287 17.11 10.17 2.31
N LYS A 288 16.94 9.46 1.17
CA LYS A 288 17.73 9.66 -0.04
C LYS A 288 17.48 11.02 -0.70
N GLU A 289 16.25 11.51 -0.64
CA GLU A 289 15.81 12.75 -1.28
C GLU A 289 15.62 13.88 -0.26
N GLY A 290 16.04 13.68 0.98
CA GLY A 290 15.98 14.69 2.04
C GLY A 290 17.33 15.33 2.32
N TRP A 291 17.69 15.40 3.59
CA TRP A 291 18.89 16.10 4.07
C TRP A 291 20.21 15.62 3.45
N GLN A 292 20.29 14.35 3.02
CA GLN A 292 21.50 13.79 2.42
C GLN A 292 21.86 14.43 1.07
N THR A 293 20.88 15.03 0.39
CA THR A 293 21.04 15.61 -0.95
C THR A 293 20.97 17.13 -0.98
N ILE A 294 20.73 17.79 0.15
CA ILE A 294 20.73 19.27 0.20
C ILE A 294 22.19 19.74 0.28
N ASP A 295 22.80 19.98 -0.87
CA ASP A 295 24.16 20.53 -0.98
C ASP A 295 24.15 22.05 -1.26
N GLU A 296 25.33 22.63 -1.49
CA GLU A 296 25.47 24.05 -1.80
C GLU A 296 24.67 24.48 -3.04
N GLN A 297 24.50 23.59 -4.03
CA GLN A 297 23.74 23.87 -5.24
C GLN A 297 22.24 23.93 -4.96
N VAL A 298 21.70 22.96 -4.19
CA VAL A 298 20.30 22.97 -3.76
C VAL A 298 20.01 24.21 -2.91
N VAL A 299 20.91 24.57 -1.99
CA VAL A 299 20.77 25.80 -1.20
C VAL A 299 20.77 27.04 -2.10
N ALA A 300 21.66 27.14 -3.08
CA ALA A 300 21.65 28.24 -4.03
C ALA A 300 20.34 28.32 -4.82
N GLN A 301 19.77 27.18 -5.23
CA GLN A 301 18.47 27.12 -5.91
C GLN A 301 17.32 27.57 -4.99
N LEU A 302 17.32 27.21 -3.70
CA LEU A 302 16.36 27.73 -2.73
C LEU A 302 16.41 29.26 -2.68
N TYR A 303 17.60 29.86 -2.59
CA TYR A 303 17.75 31.32 -2.62
C TYR A 303 17.26 31.97 -3.92
N GLN A 304 17.34 31.27 -5.05
CA GLN A 304 16.82 31.78 -6.33
C GLN A 304 15.29 31.82 -6.38
N ILE A 305 14.60 30.83 -5.81
CA ILE A 305 13.12 30.76 -5.85
C ILE A 305 12.42 31.52 -4.73
N LEU A 306 13.14 31.79 -3.63
CA LEU A 306 12.59 32.42 -2.44
C LEU A 306 11.89 33.77 -2.68
N PRO A 307 12.39 34.70 -3.51
CA PRO A 307 11.71 35.97 -3.73
C PRO A 307 10.27 35.80 -4.22
N ASP A 308 10.02 34.87 -5.14
CA ASP A 308 8.69 34.60 -5.68
C ASP A 308 7.77 33.95 -4.64
N PHE A 309 8.33 33.09 -3.79
CA PHE A 309 7.59 32.45 -2.70
C PHE A 309 7.22 33.45 -1.60
N LEU A 310 8.17 34.29 -1.18
CA LEU A 310 7.95 35.28 -0.12
C LEU A 310 6.85 36.28 -0.48
N ASN A 311 6.72 36.66 -1.76
CA ASN A 311 5.67 37.56 -2.24
C ASN A 311 4.25 36.99 -2.08
N GLN A 312 4.11 35.67 -1.94
CA GLN A 312 2.84 34.98 -1.76
C GLN A 312 2.52 34.67 -0.28
N MET A 313 3.46 34.97 0.63
CA MET A 313 3.38 34.60 2.04
C MET A 313 2.93 35.75 2.95
N THR A 314 2.36 35.40 4.09
CA THR A 314 2.07 36.35 5.17
C THR A 314 3.37 36.88 5.80
N PRO A 315 3.36 38.06 6.46
CA PRO A 315 4.54 38.57 7.17
C PRO A 315 5.09 37.61 8.24
N HIS A 316 4.21 36.84 8.89
CA HIS A 316 4.60 35.79 9.84
C HIS A 316 5.42 34.70 9.14
N SER A 317 4.88 34.09 8.08
CA SER A 317 5.56 33.04 7.32
C SER A 317 6.89 33.52 6.70
N GLN A 318 6.97 34.80 6.28
CA GLN A 318 8.23 35.40 5.85
C GLN A 318 9.26 35.50 6.98
N ALA A 319 8.83 35.79 8.22
CA ALA A 319 9.71 35.82 9.38
C ALA A 319 10.24 34.43 9.72
N VAL A 320 9.35 33.44 9.79
CA VAL A 320 9.72 32.04 10.01
C VAL A 320 10.67 31.54 8.92
N THR A 321 10.47 31.97 7.66
CA THR A 321 11.39 31.60 6.56
C THR A 321 12.81 32.10 6.82
N ARG A 322 12.98 33.32 7.34
CA ARG A 322 14.32 33.84 7.71
C ARG A 322 14.96 33.03 8.83
N ASP A 323 14.17 32.63 9.81
CA ASP A 323 14.64 31.79 10.91
C ASP A 323 15.06 30.41 10.40
N LEU A 324 14.25 29.76 9.56
CA LEU A 324 14.56 28.47 8.92
C LEU A 324 15.89 28.52 8.16
N LEU A 325 16.10 29.56 7.35
CA LEU A 325 17.34 29.74 6.59
C LEU A 325 18.56 29.98 7.50
N THR A 326 18.36 30.65 8.63
CA THR A 326 19.41 30.85 9.64
C THR A 326 19.80 29.53 10.31
N ASP A 327 18.80 28.69 10.61
CA ASP A 327 19.01 27.40 11.28
C ASP A 327 19.41 26.27 10.32
N LEU A 328 19.32 26.47 9.01
CA LEU A 328 19.53 25.45 7.97
C LEU A 328 20.83 24.63 8.15
N PRO A 329 22.01 25.22 8.44
CA PRO A 329 23.22 24.42 8.67
C PRO A 329 23.15 23.51 9.90
N SER A 330 22.41 23.92 10.93
CA SER A 330 22.21 23.09 12.14
C SER A 330 21.19 21.99 11.89
N LEU A 331 20.10 22.29 11.18
CA LEU A 331 19.09 21.30 10.77
C LEU A 331 19.71 20.24 9.85
N GLN A 332 20.53 20.64 8.89
CA GLN A 332 21.24 19.70 8.01
C GLN A 332 22.18 18.78 8.79
N ARG A 333 22.95 19.32 9.76
CA ARG A 333 23.81 18.50 10.62
C ARG A 333 23.03 17.50 11.46
N ALA A 334 21.85 17.88 11.95
CA ALA A 334 20.97 17.00 12.70
C ALA A 334 20.33 15.93 11.80
N GLY A 335 19.79 16.32 10.66
CA GLY A 335 19.08 15.44 9.73
C GLY A 335 19.97 14.47 8.95
N THR A 336 21.29 14.69 8.94
CA THR A 336 22.28 13.77 8.33
C THR A 336 22.94 12.84 9.35
N GLN A 337 22.67 12.97 10.65
CA GLN A 337 23.20 12.02 11.62
C GLN A 337 22.65 10.61 11.35
N PRO A 338 23.48 9.56 11.47
CA PRO A 338 23.00 8.19 11.36
C PRO A 338 22.12 7.86 12.58
N ASN A 339 20.80 8.02 12.40
CA ASN A 339 19.83 7.56 13.39
C ASN A 339 19.61 6.05 13.24
N GLN A 340 19.47 5.36 14.38
CA GLN A 340 18.90 4.01 14.39
C GLN A 340 17.41 4.13 14.08
N PHE A 341 17.05 3.99 12.81
CA PHE A 341 15.64 4.01 12.42
C PHE A 341 14.96 2.77 13.00
N HIS A 342 14.01 2.99 13.91
CA HIS A 342 13.13 1.94 14.39
C HIS A 342 11.95 1.82 13.41
N LEU A 343 12.24 1.29 12.21
CA LEU A 343 11.26 1.02 11.16
C LEU A 343 10.37 -0.19 11.51
N GLN A 344 9.69 -0.09 12.65
CA GLN A 344 8.90 -1.17 13.23
C GLN A 344 7.39 -0.98 13.02
N ALA A 345 6.97 0.22 12.60
CA ALA A 345 5.58 0.55 12.35
C ALA A 345 5.24 0.41 10.86
N PHE A 346 4.01 0.00 10.57
CA PHE A 346 3.41 0.21 9.25
C PHE A 346 2.83 1.63 9.21
N CYS A 347 3.28 2.44 8.24
CA CYS A 347 2.80 3.82 8.05
C CYS A 347 2.32 4.02 6.61
N HIS A 348 1.49 5.04 6.41
CA HIS A 348 0.98 5.49 5.13
C HIS A 348 1.96 6.42 4.39
N HIS A 349 2.71 7.23 5.12
CA HIS A 349 3.74 8.19 4.64
C HIS A 349 3.25 9.40 3.81
N ASP A 350 2.11 9.32 3.13
CA ASP A 350 1.55 10.45 2.35
C ASP A 350 0.24 11.01 2.94
N ILE A 351 0.21 11.35 4.24
CA ILE A 351 -1.00 11.88 4.89
C ILE A 351 -1.19 13.38 4.63
N ARG A 352 -2.38 13.76 4.18
CA ARG A 352 -2.86 15.14 4.02
C ARG A 352 -4.37 15.19 4.11
N GLN A 353 -4.97 16.35 4.40
CA GLN A 353 -6.43 16.43 4.47
C GLN A 353 -7.13 15.94 3.18
N SER A 354 -6.49 16.04 1.99
CA SER A 354 -7.12 15.69 0.71
C SER A 354 -7.15 14.20 0.38
N ASN A 355 -6.56 13.33 1.21
CA ASN A 355 -6.64 11.88 1.02
C ASN A 355 -7.18 11.11 2.22
N ILE A 356 -7.58 11.82 3.27
CA ILE A 356 -8.30 11.26 4.43
C ILE A 356 -9.73 11.82 4.45
N ALA A 357 -10.70 10.92 4.33
CA ALA A 357 -12.11 11.22 4.50
C ALA A 357 -12.50 10.91 5.94
N TRP A 358 -13.30 11.78 6.56
CA TRP A 358 -13.82 11.59 7.91
C TRP A 358 -15.34 11.61 7.91
N HIS A 359 -15.93 10.73 8.72
CA HIS A 359 -17.37 10.68 8.96
C HIS A 359 -17.62 10.55 10.48
N PRO A 360 -18.57 11.30 11.06
CA PRO A 360 -18.80 11.30 12.51
C PRO A 360 -19.16 9.92 13.07
N GLU A 361 -19.83 9.08 12.29
CA GLU A 361 -20.24 7.72 12.71
C GLU A 361 -19.28 6.61 12.27
N HIS A 362 -18.38 6.88 11.32
CA HIS A 362 -17.51 5.86 10.71
C HIS A 362 -16.02 6.13 10.89
N GLY A 363 -15.66 7.25 11.53
CA GLY A 363 -14.28 7.66 11.73
C GLY A 363 -13.59 8.04 10.43
N SER A 364 -12.28 7.82 10.38
CA SER A 364 -11.45 8.19 9.23
C SER A 364 -11.19 7.01 8.30
N ARG A 365 -11.19 7.28 6.99
CA ARG A 365 -10.76 6.36 5.92
C ARG A 365 -9.81 7.06 4.97
N LEU A 366 -8.81 6.32 4.50
CA LEU A 366 -7.80 6.82 3.60
C LEU A 366 -7.95 6.21 2.22
N VAL A 367 -7.82 7.05 1.21
CA VAL A 367 -7.70 6.65 -0.19
C VAL A 367 -6.27 6.95 -0.64
N ASP A 368 -5.71 6.12 -1.53
CA ASP A 368 -4.31 6.22 -2.02
C ASP A 368 -3.23 5.66 -1.08
N TRP A 369 -3.07 4.33 -1.08
CA TRP A 369 -2.07 3.62 -0.28
C TRP A 369 -0.73 3.39 -0.99
N SER A 370 -0.46 4.12 -2.09
CA SER A 370 0.74 3.93 -2.91
C SER A 370 2.07 4.12 -2.14
N TRP A 371 2.07 5.00 -1.12
CA TRP A 371 3.25 5.36 -0.33
C TRP A 371 3.41 4.55 0.97
N SER A 372 2.49 3.62 1.23
CA SER A 372 2.50 2.83 2.45
C SER A 372 3.79 2.00 2.60
N GLY A 373 4.22 1.75 3.83
CA GLY A 373 5.35 0.87 4.10
C GLY A 373 5.95 1.04 5.50
N PRO A 374 7.12 0.44 5.75
CA PRO A 374 7.81 0.59 7.03
C PRO A 374 8.08 2.04 7.38
N GLY A 375 7.86 2.41 8.64
CA GLY A 375 8.02 3.76 9.14
C GLY A 375 8.25 3.82 10.65
N GLU A 376 8.25 5.02 11.19
CA GLU A 376 8.40 5.26 12.64
C GLU A 376 7.03 5.56 13.25
N PRO A 377 6.77 5.11 14.49
CA PRO A 377 5.54 5.46 15.20
C PRO A 377 5.30 6.98 15.24
N GLY A 378 4.04 7.38 15.07
CA GLY A 378 3.62 8.78 15.05
C GLY A 378 3.91 9.52 13.74
N SER A 379 4.53 8.89 12.73
CA SER A 379 4.82 9.55 11.44
C SER A 379 3.57 10.09 10.75
N ASP A 380 2.49 9.30 10.70
CA ASP A 380 1.28 9.66 9.95
C ASP A 380 0.46 10.76 10.64
N ILE A 381 0.27 10.67 11.96
CA ILE A 381 -0.40 11.74 12.73
C ILE A 381 0.41 13.03 12.68
N THR A 382 1.73 12.95 12.70
CA THR A 382 2.61 14.12 12.54
C THR A 382 2.41 14.77 11.18
N SER A 383 2.37 14.00 10.09
CA SER A 383 2.09 14.50 8.75
C SER A 383 0.71 15.20 8.67
N LEU A 384 -0.33 14.65 9.30
CA LEU A 384 -1.65 15.29 9.39
C LEU A 384 -1.58 16.63 10.13
N LEU A 385 -0.93 16.66 11.30
CA LEU A 385 -0.81 17.87 12.11
C LEU A 385 -0.01 18.97 11.41
N ILE A 386 1.02 18.60 10.63
CA ILE A 386 1.74 19.56 9.77
C ILE A 386 0.81 20.16 8.71
N ASP A 387 -0.03 19.34 8.05
CA ASP A 387 -0.97 19.81 7.03
C ASP A 387 -2.08 20.69 7.60
N LEU A 388 -2.58 20.36 8.80
CA LEU A 388 -3.56 21.16 9.54
C LEU A 388 -2.96 22.50 9.99
N HIS A 389 -1.74 22.49 10.54
CA HIS A 389 -1.05 23.73 10.94
C HIS A 389 -0.78 24.64 9.75
N LYS A 390 -0.33 24.07 8.61
CA LYS A 390 -0.17 24.78 7.34
C LYS A 390 -1.48 25.43 6.86
N SER A 391 -2.62 24.81 7.18
CA SER A 391 -3.96 25.31 6.84
C SER A 391 -4.53 26.29 7.87
N GLY A 392 -3.76 26.64 8.92
CA GLY A 392 -4.14 27.63 9.93
C GLY A 392 -4.92 27.10 11.13
N HIS A 393 -5.03 25.78 11.30
CA HIS A 393 -5.64 25.19 12.50
C HIS A 393 -4.69 25.27 13.71
N ASP A 394 -5.26 25.48 14.89
CA ASP A 394 -4.51 25.35 16.15
C ASP A 394 -4.30 23.87 16.47
N ILE A 395 -3.03 23.46 16.47
CA ILE A 395 -2.62 22.09 16.78
C ILE A 395 -1.97 21.98 18.15
N SER A 396 -1.92 23.07 18.93
CA SER A 396 -1.31 23.09 20.26
C SER A 396 -1.85 21.99 21.21
N PRO A 397 -3.15 21.62 21.16
CA PRO A 397 -3.68 20.52 21.97
C PRO A 397 -3.08 19.13 21.66
N TYR A 398 -2.49 18.93 20.48
CA TYR A 398 -2.05 17.62 20.00
C TYR A 398 -0.54 17.43 19.99
N ARG A 399 0.21 18.34 20.64
CA ARG A 399 1.69 18.33 20.61
C ARG A 399 2.31 17.03 21.06
N ASP A 400 1.70 16.35 22.02
CA ASP A 400 2.21 15.08 22.56
C ASP A 400 2.12 13.92 21.54
N MET A 401 1.37 14.07 20.45
CA MET A 401 1.29 13.10 19.36
C MET A 401 2.42 13.26 18.33
N ILE A 402 3.16 14.36 18.37
CA ILE A 402 4.09 14.75 17.30
C ILE A 402 5.43 14.03 17.44
N ASN A 403 5.81 13.34 16.38
CA ASN A 403 7.15 12.79 16.21
C ASN A 403 8.09 13.87 15.61
N LEU A 404 8.87 14.52 16.48
CA LEU A 404 9.81 15.58 16.09
C LEU A 404 10.90 15.11 15.12
N ASN A 405 11.32 13.84 15.19
CA ASN A 405 12.28 13.29 14.22
C ASN A 405 11.65 13.21 12.83
N HIS A 406 10.36 12.88 12.75
CA HIS A 406 9.62 12.89 11.50
C HIS A 406 9.44 14.31 10.96
N CYS A 407 9.17 15.31 11.81
CA CYS A 407 9.20 16.73 11.40
C CYS A 407 10.55 17.09 10.76
N LEU A 408 11.67 16.81 11.45
CA LEU A 408 13.00 17.08 10.92
C LEU A 408 13.20 16.42 9.56
N LYS A 409 12.84 15.13 9.42
CA LYS A 409 12.93 14.37 8.16
C LYS A 409 12.16 15.06 7.02
N LEU A 410 10.90 15.42 7.26
CA LEU A 410 10.04 16.01 6.24
C LEU A 410 10.46 17.43 5.85
N ILE A 411 11.05 18.22 6.76
CA ILE A 411 11.64 19.52 6.41
C ILE A 411 12.68 19.34 5.29
N GLY A 412 13.63 18.41 5.46
CA GLY A 412 14.66 18.15 4.45
C GLY A 412 14.07 17.65 3.13
N PHE A 413 13.17 16.68 3.21
CA PHE A 413 12.49 16.13 2.03
C PHE A 413 11.76 17.21 1.22
N TRP A 414 10.93 18.03 1.87
CA TRP A 414 10.16 19.06 1.18
C TRP A 414 11.00 20.26 0.72
N LEU A 415 12.04 20.65 1.45
CA LEU A 415 12.97 21.69 0.98
C LEU A 415 13.67 21.25 -0.31
N ASN A 416 14.13 20.00 -0.37
CA ASN A 416 14.76 19.47 -1.57
C ASN A 416 13.76 19.37 -2.74
N HIS A 417 12.57 18.83 -2.50
CA HIS A 417 11.54 18.74 -3.55
C HIS A 417 11.07 20.11 -4.04
N ALA A 418 11.06 21.12 -3.17
CA ALA A 418 10.77 22.50 -3.56
C ALA A 418 11.81 23.09 -4.53
N THR A 419 12.98 22.47 -4.76
CA THR A 419 13.95 22.88 -5.79
C THR A 419 13.89 22.08 -7.09
N TRP A 420 13.14 20.97 -7.13
CA TRP A 420 13.12 20.08 -8.29
C TRP A 420 12.54 20.75 -9.55
N PRO A 421 12.91 20.26 -10.75
CA PRO A 421 12.32 20.72 -12.00
C PRO A 421 10.80 20.55 -11.99
N TYR A 422 10.07 21.52 -12.55
CA TYR A 422 8.62 21.47 -12.68
C TYR A 422 8.19 21.83 -14.10
N HIS A 423 7.04 21.30 -14.50
CA HIS A 423 6.38 21.63 -15.77
C HIS A 423 5.01 22.24 -15.44
N GLY A 424 4.75 23.47 -15.86
CA GLY A 424 3.49 24.17 -15.59
C GLY A 424 3.61 25.20 -14.46
N GLU A 425 2.60 25.28 -13.58
CA GLU A 425 2.57 26.25 -12.48
C GLU A 425 3.47 25.83 -11.32
N ASN A 426 4.10 26.81 -10.67
CA ASN A 426 5.03 26.59 -9.55
C ASN A 426 4.32 26.25 -8.21
N THR A 427 3.01 25.98 -8.27
CA THR A 427 2.13 25.78 -7.11
C THR A 427 2.56 24.59 -6.24
N VAL A 428 2.95 23.47 -6.85
CA VAL A 428 3.38 22.28 -6.10
C VAL A 428 4.63 22.55 -5.26
N ARG A 429 5.64 23.19 -5.85
CA ARG A 429 6.89 23.53 -5.16
C ARG A 429 6.65 24.53 -4.04
N PHE A 430 5.77 25.51 -4.27
CA PHE A 430 5.35 26.45 -3.24
C PHE A 430 4.66 25.74 -2.06
N GLN A 431 3.74 24.80 -2.34
CA GLN A 431 3.07 24.01 -1.30
C GLN A 431 4.04 23.11 -0.52
N GLN A 432 5.03 22.51 -1.19
CA GLN A 432 6.09 21.75 -0.52
C GLN A 432 6.91 22.66 0.42
N PHE A 433 7.29 23.85 -0.05
CA PHE A 433 7.99 24.82 0.79
C PHE A 433 7.16 25.24 2.03
N LEU A 434 5.86 25.49 1.86
CA LEU A 434 4.98 25.79 2.99
C LEU A 434 4.84 24.62 3.99
N SER A 435 4.81 23.37 3.50
CA SER A 435 4.84 22.20 4.37
C SER A 435 6.15 22.11 5.17
N ALA A 436 7.30 22.41 4.55
CA ALA A 436 8.59 22.48 5.25
C ALA A 436 8.60 23.58 6.33
N LEU A 437 8.01 24.73 6.03
CA LEU A 437 7.90 25.84 6.98
C LEU A 437 7.04 25.46 8.19
N SER A 438 5.87 24.87 7.94
CA SER A 438 4.95 24.37 8.98
C SER A 438 5.62 23.34 9.89
N ALA A 439 6.33 22.36 9.31
CA ALA A 439 7.06 21.38 10.10
C ALA A 439 8.21 21.99 10.92
N TYR A 440 8.86 23.03 10.41
CA TYR A 440 9.90 23.76 11.14
C TYR A 440 9.33 24.55 12.32
N GLU A 441 8.19 25.22 12.16
CA GLU A 441 7.51 25.90 13.28
C GLU A 441 7.14 24.91 14.39
N ILE A 442 6.59 23.76 14.00
CA ILE A 442 6.27 22.67 14.92
C ILE A 442 7.51 22.17 15.65
N LEU A 443 8.61 21.93 14.92
CA LEU A 443 9.86 21.44 15.48
C LEU A 443 10.48 22.41 16.51
N ARG A 444 10.23 23.72 16.34
CA ARG A 444 10.78 24.77 17.21
C ARG A 444 9.95 25.12 18.43
N ALA A 445 8.64 24.89 18.37
CA ALA A 445 7.69 25.29 19.39
C ALA A 445 7.56 24.22 20.47
#